data_AF-Q56G46-F1
#
_entry.id   AF-Q56G46-F1
#
_cell.length_a   1.000
_cell.length_b   1.000
_cell.length_c   1.000
_cell.angle_alpha   90.00
_cell.angle_beta   90.00
_cell.angle_gamma   90.00
#
_symmetry.space_group_name_H-M   'P 1'
#
loop_
_entity.id
_entity.type
_entity.pdbx_description
1 polymer ?
#
loop_
_entity_poly.entity_id
_entity_poly.type
_entity_poly.pdbx_seq_one_letter_code
_entity_poly.pdbx_strand_id
1 'polypeptide(L)'
;EELSPFKAGLYLLPMAIGDMVFAPIAPGLAARFGPKIVLPSGIGIAAIGMFIMYFFGHPLSYSIMALALILVGAGMASLAVASALIMLETPTSKAGNAAAVEESMYDLGNVFGVAVLGSLSSMLYRVFLDISSFSSKGIVGDLAHVAEESVVGAVEVAKATGIKQLANE
;
A
#
# COMPACT_ATOMS: atom_id res chain seq x y z
N GLU A 1 14.05 5.88 13.20
CA GLU A 1 15.32 5.66 12.49
C GLU A 1 15.03 5.58 11.01
N GLU A 2 15.82 6.22 10.15
CA GLU A 2 15.74 5.94 8.71
C GLU A 2 16.15 4.47 8.49
N LEU A 3 15.26 3.67 7.91
CA LEU A 3 15.65 2.33 7.46
C LEU A 3 16.55 2.49 6.24
N SER A 4 17.68 1.77 6.21
CA SER A 4 18.41 1.61 4.96
C SER A 4 17.50 0.96 3.91
N PRO A 5 17.65 1.27 2.61
CA PRO A 5 16.84 0.68 1.55
C PRO A 5 16.81 -0.86 1.61
N PHE A 6 17.94 -1.47 1.95
CA PHE A 6 18.05 -2.90 2.18
C PHE A 6 17.16 -3.39 3.33
N LYS A 7 17.20 -2.70 4.48
CA LYS A 7 16.35 -3.05 5.63
C LYS A 7 14.88 -2.85 5.31
N ALA A 8 14.51 -1.79 4.59
CA ALA A 8 13.13 -1.59 4.12
C ALA A 8 12.66 -2.75 3.23
N GLY A 9 13.50 -3.20 2.30
CA GLY A 9 13.22 -4.38 1.48
C GLY A 9 12.97 -5.66 2.30
N LEU A 10 13.77 -5.90 3.35
CA LEU A 10 13.55 -7.03 4.26
C LEU A 10 12.19 -6.98 4.97
N TYR A 11 11.67 -5.78 5.26
CA TYR A 11 10.38 -5.61 5.91
C TYR A 11 9.20 -5.91 4.97
N LEU A 12 9.42 -5.84 3.65
CA LEU A 12 8.41 -6.16 2.64
C LEU A 12 8.40 -7.63 2.22
N LEU A 13 9.42 -8.42 2.59
CA LEU A 13 9.50 -9.86 2.28
C LEU A 13 8.25 -10.68 2.67
N PRO A 14 7.59 -10.45 3.82
CA PRO A 14 6.40 -11.22 4.17
C PRO A 14 5.28 -11.13 3.13
N MET A 15 5.14 -9.97 2.47
CA MET A 15 4.19 -9.79 1.37
C MET A 15 4.54 -10.68 0.17
N ALA A 16 5.82 -10.65 -0.25
CA ALA A 16 6.29 -11.48 -1.36
C ALA A 16 6.15 -12.98 -1.05
N ILE A 17 6.35 -13.40 0.20
CA ILE A 17 6.14 -14.78 0.63
C ILE A 17 4.66 -15.17 0.52
N GLY A 18 3.76 -14.30 0.98
CA GLY A 18 2.32 -14.49 0.86
C GLY A 18 1.90 -14.69 -0.60
N ASP A 19 2.36 -13.80 -1.48
CA ASP A 19 2.06 -13.90 -2.91
C ASP A 19 2.66 -15.15 -3.55
N MET A 20 3.96 -15.43 -3.32
CA MET A 20 4.66 -16.59 -3.87
C MET A 20 4.00 -17.93 -3.50
N VAL A 21 3.48 -18.05 -2.28
CA VAL A 21 2.81 -19.28 -1.82
C VAL A 21 1.43 -19.43 -2.45
N PHE A 22 0.66 -18.34 -2.55
CA PHE A 22 -0.74 -18.40 -2.98
C PHE A 22 -0.94 -18.24 -4.49
N ALA A 23 -0.01 -17.62 -5.22
CA ALA A 23 -0.06 -17.45 -6.66
C ALA A 23 -0.26 -18.77 -7.42
N PRO A 24 0.49 -19.86 -7.16
CA PRO A 24 0.25 -21.14 -7.82
C PRO A 24 -1.04 -21.84 -7.35
N ILE A 25 -1.56 -21.49 -6.16
CA ILE A 25 -2.77 -22.09 -5.57
C ILE A 25 -4.04 -21.46 -6.16
N ALA A 26 -4.00 -20.16 -6.47
CA ALA A 26 -5.17 -19.38 -6.88
C ALA A 26 -5.90 -19.97 -8.11
N PRO A 27 -5.23 -20.41 -9.21
CA PRO A 27 -5.91 -21.05 -10.33
C PRO A 27 -6.64 -22.35 -9.95
N GLY A 28 -6.05 -23.16 -9.05
CA GLY A 28 -6.67 -24.39 -8.56
C GLY A 28 -7.91 -24.11 -7.72
N LEU A 29 -7.88 -23.08 -6.87
CA LEU A 29 -9.05 -22.61 -6.14
C LEU A 29 -10.12 -22.10 -7.10
N ALA A 30 -9.74 -21.34 -8.13
CA ALA A 30 -10.66 -20.80 -9.12
C ALA A 30 -11.33 -21.90 -9.94
N ALA A 31 -10.59 -22.96 -10.30
CA ALA A 31 -11.15 -24.13 -10.98
C ALA A 31 -12.17 -24.88 -10.10
N ARG A 32 -11.94 -24.93 -8.77
CA ARG A 32 -12.80 -25.66 -7.83
C ARG A 32 -14.04 -24.86 -7.39
N PHE A 33 -13.88 -23.58 -7.08
CA PHE A 33 -14.92 -22.74 -6.49
C PHE A 33 -15.47 -21.68 -7.46
N GLY A 34 -14.84 -21.52 -8.63
CA GLY A 34 -15.18 -20.52 -9.62
C GLY A 34 -14.46 -19.19 -9.40
N PRO A 35 -14.07 -18.49 -10.48
CA PRO A 35 -13.36 -17.21 -10.39
C PRO A 35 -14.20 -16.10 -9.74
N LYS A 36 -15.54 -16.16 -9.88
CA LYS A 36 -16.48 -15.20 -9.28
C LYS A 36 -16.44 -15.17 -7.75
N ILE A 37 -15.96 -16.24 -7.12
CA ILE A 37 -15.82 -16.33 -5.66
C ILE A 37 -14.36 -16.04 -5.27
N VAL A 38 -13.40 -16.64 -5.97
CA VAL A 38 -11.99 -16.58 -5.59
C VAL A 38 -11.41 -15.18 -5.73
N LEU A 39 -11.71 -14.47 -6.82
CA LEU A 39 -11.15 -13.14 -7.07
C LEU A 39 -11.63 -12.10 -6.01
N PRO A 40 -12.94 -11.92 -5.75
CA PRO A 40 -13.39 -11.02 -4.69
C PRO A 40 -12.92 -11.45 -3.30
N SER A 41 -12.83 -12.75 -3.02
CA SER A 41 -12.34 -13.24 -1.73
C SER A 41 -10.88 -12.88 -1.50
N GLY A 42 -10.03 -12.98 -2.52
CA GLY A 42 -8.63 -12.57 -2.43
C GLY A 42 -8.48 -11.07 -2.16
N ILE A 43 -9.24 -10.24 -2.87
CA ILE A 43 -9.29 -8.79 -2.59
C ILE A 43 -9.77 -8.53 -1.15
N GLY A 44 -10.78 -9.28 -0.68
CA GLY A 44 -11.26 -9.22 0.70
C GLY A 44 -10.18 -9.60 1.73
N ILE A 45 -9.38 -10.63 1.46
CA ILE A 45 -8.26 -11.04 2.31
C ILE A 45 -7.19 -9.94 2.38
N ALA A 46 -6.86 -9.31 1.25
CA ALA A 46 -5.92 -8.19 1.23
C ALA A 46 -6.45 -7.00 2.05
N ALA A 47 -7.74 -6.68 1.93
CA ALA A 47 -8.40 -5.66 2.73
C ALA A 47 -8.36 -5.99 4.24
N ILE A 48 -8.55 -7.26 4.63
CA ILE A 48 -8.40 -7.70 6.03
C ILE A 48 -6.97 -7.46 6.53
N GLY A 49 -5.95 -7.76 5.71
CA GLY A 49 -4.56 -7.44 6.03
C GLY A 49 -4.35 -5.96 6.32
N MET A 50 -4.90 -5.08 5.48
CA MET A 50 -4.87 -3.63 5.71
C MET A 50 -5.61 -3.21 6.98
N PHE A 51 -6.78 -3.80 7.27
CA PHE A 51 -7.53 -3.52 8.50
C PHE A 51 -6.79 -3.97 9.77
N ILE A 52 -6.10 -5.11 9.73
CA ILE A 52 -5.27 -5.57 10.84
C ILE A 52 -4.19 -4.52 11.15
N MET A 53 -3.55 -3.99 10.10
CA MET A 53 -2.54 -2.94 10.25
C MET A 53 -3.13 -1.64 10.82
N TYR A 54 -4.36 -1.27 10.42
CA TYR A 54 -5.05 -0.10 10.96
C TYR A 54 -5.42 -0.26 12.45
N PHE A 55 -6.08 -1.35 12.84
CA PHE A 55 -6.59 -1.52 14.20
C PHE A 55 -5.55 -1.97 15.21
N PHE A 56 -4.57 -2.77 14.80
CA PHE A 56 -3.58 -3.38 15.70
C PHE A 56 -2.16 -2.82 15.48
N GLY A 57 -2.02 -1.79 14.65
CA GLY A 57 -0.73 -1.21 14.32
C GLY A 57 -0.14 -0.26 15.36
N HIS A 58 -0.77 -0.07 16.53
CA HIS A 58 -0.30 0.88 17.53
C HIS A 58 -0.14 0.22 18.91
N PRO A 59 1.10 -0.08 19.36
CA PRO A 59 2.38 0.06 18.65
C PRO A 59 2.57 -1.01 17.55
N LEU A 60 3.21 -0.63 16.44
CA LEU A 60 3.37 -1.49 15.26
C LEU A 60 4.44 -2.56 15.54
N SER A 61 4.02 -3.72 16.05
CA SER A 61 4.93 -4.86 16.18
C SER A 61 5.25 -5.44 14.80
N TYR A 62 6.50 -5.87 14.60
CA TYR A 62 6.90 -6.52 13.35
C TYR A 62 6.03 -7.73 13.01
N SER A 63 5.59 -8.50 14.01
CA SER A 63 4.73 -9.67 13.82
C SER A 63 3.36 -9.31 13.23
N ILE A 64 2.73 -8.24 13.71
CA ILE A 64 1.43 -7.78 13.21
C ILE A 64 1.58 -7.27 11.78
N MET A 65 2.63 -6.49 11.51
CA MET A 65 2.94 -6.00 10.17
C MET A 65 3.23 -7.15 9.21
N ALA A 66 4.05 -8.13 9.61
CA ALA A 66 4.38 -9.29 8.79
C ALA A 66 3.13 -10.12 8.46
N LEU A 67 2.24 -10.35 9.44
CA LEU A 67 0.97 -11.03 9.22
C LEU A 67 0.08 -10.27 8.23
N ALA A 68 -0.09 -8.96 8.44
CA ALA A 68 -0.86 -8.10 7.54
C ALA A 68 -0.32 -8.17 6.11
N LEU A 69 1.00 -8.05 5.93
CA LEU A 69 1.67 -8.13 4.64
C LEU A 69 1.49 -9.50 3.98
N ILE A 70 1.60 -10.60 4.72
CA ILE A 70 1.33 -11.95 4.20
C ILE A 70 -0.09 -12.04 3.66
N LEU A 71 -1.08 -11.51 4.38
CA LEU A 71 -2.48 -11.51 3.92
C LEU A 71 -2.67 -10.64 2.68
N VAL A 72 -2.03 -9.48 2.61
CA VAL A 72 -2.05 -8.63 1.41
C VAL A 72 -1.46 -9.40 0.22
N GLY A 73 -0.28 -9.99 0.35
CA GLY A 73 0.35 -10.79 -0.71
C GLY A 73 -0.52 -11.97 -1.12
N ALA A 74 -1.03 -12.74 -0.16
CA ALA A 74 -1.90 -13.89 -0.42
C ALA A 74 -3.22 -13.48 -1.11
N GLY A 75 -3.77 -12.32 -0.77
CA GLY A 75 -4.95 -11.76 -1.43
C GLY A 75 -4.67 -11.31 -2.86
N MET A 76 -3.53 -10.64 -3.08
CA MET A 76 -3.09 -10.18 -4.41
C MET A 76 -2.83 -11.33 -5.38
N ALA A 77 -2.40 -12.49 -4.90
CA ALA A 77 -2.27 -13.71 -5.71
C ALA A 77 -3.55 -14.09 -6.49
N SER A 78 -4.74 -13.66 -6.02
CA SER A 78 -5.99 -13.90 -6.73
C SER A 78 -6.09 -13.16 -8.08
N LEU A 79 -5.31 -12.10 -8.30
CA LEU A 79 -5.26 -11.36 -9.55
C LEU A 79 -4.75 -12.22 -10.72
N ALA A 80 -3.94 -13.24 -10.45
CA ALA A 80 -3.52 -14.21 -11.46
C ALA A 80 -4.73 -14.93 -12.10
N VAL A 81 -5.85 -15.07 -11.37
CA VAL A 81 -7.10 -15.63 -11.90
C VAL A 81 -7.74 -14.68 -12.90
N ALA A 82 -7.72 -13.36 -12.64
CA ALA A 82 -8.24 -12.36 -13.56
C ALA A 82 -7.44 -12.35 -14.87
N SER A 83 -6.10 -12.35 -14.78
CA SER A 83 -5.22 -12.41 -15.95
C SER A 83 -5.46 -13.67 -16.78
N ALA A 84 -5.58 -14.83 -16.13
CA ALA A 84 -5.88 -16.09 -16.79
C ALA A 84 -7.22 -16.05 -17.54
N LEU A 85 -8.25 -15.40 -16.99
CA LEU A 85 -9.54 -15.24 -17.66
C LEU A 85 -9.46 -14.34 -18.89
N ILE A 86 -8.73 -13.21 -18.80
CA ILE A 86 -8.51 -12.32 -19.94
C ILE A 86 -7.84 -13.09 -21.07
N MET A 87 -6.81 -13.89 -20.75
CA MET A 87 -6.08 -14.69 -21.73
C MET A 87 -6.92 -15.83 -22.32
N LEU A 88 -7.78 -16.47 -21.53
CA LEU A 88 -8.66 -17.55 -21.99
C LEU A 88 -9.64 -17.09 -23.08
N GLU A 89 -10.14 -15.86 -22.98
CA GLU A 89 -11.06 -15.28 -23.98
C GLU A 89 -10.33 -14.60 -25.15
N THR A 90 -9.00 -14.49 -25.08
CA THR A 90 -8.19 -13.83 -26.08
C THR A 90 -7.63 -14.83 -27.11
N PRO A 91 -7.83 -14.62 -28.42
CA PRO A 91 -7.15 -15.41 -29.45
C PRO A 91 -5.63 -15.31 -29.30
N THR A 92 -4.92 -16.42 -29.50
CA THR A 92 -3.45 -16.49 -29.32
C THR A 92 -2.67 -15.43 -30.11
N SER A 93 -3.14 -15.05 -31.31
CA SER A 93 -2.54 -13.99 -32.12
C SER A 93 -2.66 -12.58 -31.53
N LYS A 94 -3.55 -12.39 -30.55
CA LYS A 94 -3.79 -11.11 -29.85
C LYS A 94 -3.41 -11.14 -28.37
N ALA A 95 -2.87 -12.26 -27.86
CA ALA A 95 -2.51 -12.41 -26.44
C ALA A 95 -1.56 -11.30 -25.97
N GLY A 96 -0.56 -10.95 -26.77
CA GLY A 96 0.36 -9.84 -26.46
C GLY A 96 -0.34 -8.48 -26.37
N ASN A 97 -1.33 -8.21 -27.24
CA ASN A 97 -2.10 -6.97 -27.19
C ASN A 97 -2.99 -6.93 -25.94
N ALA A 98 -3.63 -8.05 -25.58
CA ALA A 98 -4.45 -8.13 -24.38
C ALA A 98 -3.60 -7.95 -23.10
N ALA A 99 -2.42 -8.58 -23.04
CA ALA A 99 -1.51 -8.43 -21.90
C ALA A 99 -0.99 -7.00 -21.76
N ALA A 100 -0.68 -6.33 -22.88
CA ALA A 100 -0.27 -4.93 -22.86
C ALA A 100 -1.38 -3.99 -22.35
N VAL A 101 -2.63 -4.24 -22.74
CA VAL A 101 -3.79 -3.50 -22.24
C VAL A 101 -4.02 -3.78 -20.76
N GLU A 102 -3.95 -5.04 -20.33
CA GLU A 102 -4.08 -5.45 -18.92
C GLU A 102 -3.05 -4.72 -18.05
N GLU A 103 -1.78 -4.76 -18.43
CA GLU A 103 -0.70 -4.09 -17.70
C GLU A 103 -0.91 -2.57 -17.66
N SER A 104 -1.32 -1.97 -18.77
CA SER A 104 -1.63 -0.53 -18.83
C SER A 104 -2.76 -0.15 -17.87
N MET A 105 -3.77 -1.01 -17.73
CA MET A 105 -4.86 -0.80 -16.77
C MET A 105 -4.39 -1.00 -15.33
N TYR A 106 -3.49 -1.95 -15.09
CA TYR A 106 -2.91 -2.19 -13.77
C TYR A 106 -2.08 -0.99 -13.30
N ASP A 107 -1.19 -0.48 -14.15
CA ASP A 107 -0.38 0.71 -13.89
C ASP A 107 -1.26 1.95 -13.70
N LEU A 108 -2.27 2.13 -14.55
CA LEU A 108 -3.22 3.23 -14.40
C LEU A 108 -3.94 3.18 -13.05
N GLY A 109 -4.40 1.99 -12.64
CA GLY A 109 -5.05 1.76 -11.35
C GLY A 109 -4.11 2.06 -10.18
N ASN A 110 -2.86 1.61 -10.25
CA ASN A 110 -1.84 1.87 -9.24
C ASN A 110 -1.56 3.36 -9.09
N VAL A 111 -1.27 4.06 -10.19
CA VAL A 111 -0.99 5.50 -10.18
C VAL A 111 -2.20 6.28 -9.65
N PHE A 112 -3.40 5.93 -10.11
CA PHE A 112 -4.63 6.56 -9.65
C PHE A 112 -4.88 6.33 -8.15
N GLY A 113 -4.72 5.10 -7.67
CA GLY A 113 -4.88 4.75 -6.26
C GLY A 113 -3.90 5.52 -5.37
N VAL A 114 -2.61 5.53 -5.73
CA VAL A 114 -1.57 6.28 -5.01
C VAL A 114 -1.88 7.78 -5.00
N ALA A 115 -2.28 8.35 -6.14
CA ALA A 115 -2.58 9.77 -6.25
C ALA A 115 -3.80 10.18 -5.42
N VAL A 116 -4.89 9.41 -5.48
CA VAL A 116 -6.13 9.71 -4.74
C VAL A 116 -5.92 9.51 -3.24
N LEU A 117 -5.37 8.36 -2.82
CA LEU A 117 -5.14 8.08 -1.40
C LEU A 117 -4.08 9.01 -0.80
N GLY A 118 -3.02 9.33 -1.55
CA GLY A 118 -2.00 10.29 -1.13
C GLY A 118 -2.55 11.70 -0.97
N SER A 119 -3.36 12.16 -1.94
CA SER A 119 -4.04 13.47 -1.85
C SER A 119 -5.02 13.52 -0.68
N LEU A 120 -5.81 12.47 -0.47
CA LEU A 120 -6.72 12.37 0.66
C LEU A 120 -5.95 12.37 1.99
N SER A 121 -4.85 11.62 2.08
CA SER A 121 -3.99 11.60 3.28
C SER A 121 -3.39 12.97 3.57
N SER A 122 -2.88 13.68 2.56
CA SER A 122 -2.34 15.04 2.73
C SER A 122 -3.43 16.02 3.18
N MET A 123 -4.63 15.94 2.59
CA MET A 123 -5.77 16.76 2.98
C MET A 123 -6.19 16.50 4.43
N LEU A 124 -6.36 15.23 4.82
CA LEU A 124 -6.73 14.87 6.20
C LEU A 124 -5.65 15.30 7.18
N TYR A 125 -4.37 15.07 6.84
CA TYR A 125 -3.25 15.53 7.65
C TYR A 125 -3.33 17.03 7.90
N ARG A 126 -3.48 17.87 6.87
CA ARG A 126 -3.66 19.33 7.00
C ARG A 126 -4.85 19.73 7.88
N VAL A 127 -5.96 18.99 7.81
CA VAL A 127 -7.18 19.27 8.59
C VAL A 127 -6.99 18.94 10.08
N PHE A 128 -6.27 17.86 10.38
CA PHE A 128 -6.03 17.42 11.76
C PHE A 128 -4.75 17.99 12.37
N LEU A 129 -3.92 18.66 11.57
CA LEU A 129 -2.71 19.31 12.02
C LEU A 129 -3.04 20.58 12.83
N ASP A 130 -2.58 20.63 14.09
CA ASP A 130 -2.68 21.85 14.90
C ASP A 130 -1.56 22.84 14.55
N ILE A 131 -1.81 23.67 13.54
CA ILE A 131 -0.87 24.70 13.05
C ILE A 131 -0.45 25.68 14.16
N SER A 132 -1.30 25.88 15.19
CA SER A 132 -0.98 26.77 16.31
C SER A 132 0.19 26.23 17.16
N SER A 133 0.41 24.91 17.15
CA SER A 133 1.53 24.25 17.82
C SER A 133 2.88 24.59 17.15
N PHE A 134 2.92 24.79 15.83
CA PHE A 134 4.16 25.09 15.08
C PHE A 134 4.73 26.47 15.38
N SER A 135 3.87 27.49 15.42
CA SER A 135 4.25 28.87 15.72
C SER A 135 4.83 28.99 17.14
N SER A 136 4.23 28.29 18.11
CA SER A 136 4.73 28.24 19.50
C SER A 136 6.10 27.56 19.64
N LYS A 137 6.46 26.69 18.69
CA LYS A 137 7.75 25.96 18.63
C LYS A 137 8.79 26.68 17.74
N GLY A 138 8.50 27.89 17.26
CA GLY A 138 9.43 28.70 16.45
C GLY A 138 9.54 28.27 14.99
N ILE A 139 8.62 27.45 14.50
CA ILE A 139 8.56 27.03 13.09
C ILE A 139 7.68 28.01 12.33
N VAL A 140 8.30 28.84 11.50
CA VAL A 140 7.67 29.93 10.76
C VAL A 140 8.16 29.97 9.31
N GLY A 141 7.35 30.56 8.43
CA GLY A 141 7.69 30.72 7.01
C GLY A 141 7.71 29.39 6.26
N ASP A 142 8.68 29.21 5.36
CA ASP A 142 8.77 28.05 4.46
C ASP A 142 8.82 26.70 5.19
N LEU A 143 9.43 26.65 6.39
CA LEU A 143 9.50 25.42 7.20
C LEU A 143 8.12 25.00 7.72
N ALA A 144 7.25 25.95 8.06
CA ALA A 144 5.87 25.64 8.45
C ALA A 144 5.07 25.14 7.24
N HIS A 145 5.24 25.78 6.09
CA HIS A 145 4.56 25.39 4.86
C HIS A 145 4.94 23.96 4.43
N VAL A 146 6.23 23.60 4.46
CA VAL A 146 6.70 22.24 4.13
C VAL A 146 6.16 21.20 5.11
N ALA A 147 6.11 21.52 6.40
CA ALA A 147 5.56 20.62 7.42
C ALA A 147 4.04 20.43 7.32
N GLU A 148 3.31 21.43 6.82
CA GLU A 148 1.88 21.34 6.57
C GLU A 148 1.55 20.47 5.34
N GLU A 149 2.42 20.42 4.34
CA GLU A 149 2.08 19.75 3.08
C GLU A 149 1.97 18.24 3.20
N SER A 150 2.77 17.63 4.07
CA SER A 150 2.78 16.19 4.27
C SER A 150 3.46 15.78 5.57
N VAL A 151 3.12 14.59 6.05
CA VAL A 151 3.82 13.89 7.15
C VAL A 151 5.32 13.76 6.84
N VAL A 152 5.68 13.50 5.58
CA VAL A 152 7.09 13.37 5.16
C VAL A 152 7.83 14.70 5.33
N GLY A 153 7.23 15.81 4.87
CA GLY A 153 7.77 17.15 5.04
C GLY A 153 7.90 17.54 6.51
N ALA A 154 6.93 17.17 7.34
CA ALA A 154 7.02 17.41 8.79
C ALA A 154 8.15 16.62 9.46
N VAL A 155 8.37 15.36 9.07
CA VAL A 155 9.53 14.58 9.56
C VAL A 155 10.86 15.19 9.11
N GLU A 156 10.92 15.75 7.92
CA GLU A 156 12.12 16.42 7.39
C GLU A 156 12.42 17.72 8.16
N VAL A 157 11.40 18.54 8.41
CA VAL A 157 11.50 19.75 9.24
C VAL A 157 11.85 19.39 10.69
N ALA A 158 11.29 18.31 11.24
CA ALA A 158 11.60 17.82 12.59
C ALA A 158 13.08 17.42 12.72
N LYS A 159 13.67 16.80 11.69
CA LYS A 159 15.10 16.48 11.64
C LYS A 159 15.97 17.72 11.51
N ALA A 160 15.59 18.65 10.62
CA ALA A 160 16.35 19.87 10.38
C ALA A 160 16.38 20.80 11.61
N THR A 161 15.28 20.84 12.38
CA THR A 161 15.14 21.70 13.57
C THR A 161 15.48 21.00 14.89
N GLY A 162 15.57 19.67 14.90
CA GLY A 162 15.80 18.86 16.10
C GLY A 162 14.56 18.69 17.01
N ILE A 163 13.40 19.21 16.61
CA ILE A 163 12.15 19.17 17.39
C ILE A 163 11.43 17.84 17.12
N LYS A 164 11.76 16.80 17.90
CA LYS A 164 11.27 15.42 17.73
C LYS A 164 9.75 15.25 17.90
N GLN A 165 9.05 16.20 18.52
CA GLN A 165 7.61 16.10 18.77
C GLN A 165 6.74 16.23 17.52
N LEU A 166 7.27 16.79 16.42
CA LEU A 166 6.53 16.99 15.17
C LEU A 166 6.39 15.72 14.33
N ALA A 167 7.22 14.71 14.61
CA ALA A 167 7.16 13.42 13.93
C ALA A 167 6.16 12.44 14.58
N ASN A 168 5.57 12.83 15.72
CA ASN A 168 4.70 11.99 16.56
C ASN A 168 3.28 12.58 16.74
N GLU A 169 2.99 13.75 16.17
CA GLU A 169 1.64 14.34 16.04
C GLU A 169 1.04 13.92 14.69
#